data_AF-A0A847AV48-F1
#
_entry.id   AF-A0A847AV48-F1
#
_cell.length_a   1.000
_cell.length_b   1.000
_cell.length_c   1.000
_cell.angle_alpha   90.00
_cell.angle_beta   90.00
_cell.angle_gamma   90.00
#
_symmetry.space_group_name_H-M   'P 1'
#
loop_
_entity.id
_entity.type
_entity.pdbx_description
1 polymer ?
#
loop_
_entity_poly.entity_id
_entity_poly.type
_entity_poly.pdbx_seq_one_letter_code
_entity_poly.pdbx_strand_id
1 'polypeptide(L)'
;MNKRLNFADENLLISILIPQDWEANKISPQNIRFAAKPQKSYNNYRPYLYILRKKPDGEGNIWFEEFCRENLDELEQNCTGFKYLYSDRSSLSSFADLHIAIYECSPEPQEIFTRLQAMIYHTKHNFYFIEASTPKPLADTFIPKFEQAIKSIRLLPERS
;
A
#
# COMPACT_ATOMS: atom_id res chain seq x y z
N MET A 1 4.07 -15.38 18.35
CA MET A 1 2.92 -14.52 17.94
C MET A 1 3.47 -13.10 17.78
N ASN A 2 3.56 -12.57 16.57
CA ASN A 2 4.09 -11.22 16.35
C ASN A 2 3.04 -10.19 16.83
N LYS A 3 3.39 -9.37 17.83
CA LYS A 3 2.49 -8.34 18.36
C LYS A 3 2.22 -7.28 17.29
N ARG A 4 0.96 -6.86 17.17
CA ARG A 4 0.53 -5.77 16.30
C ARG A 4 -0.08 -4.66 17.15
N LEU A 5 0.08 -3.42 16.70
CA LEU A 5 -0.53 -2.24 17.28
C LEU A 5 -1.63 -1.74 16.36
N ASN A 6 -2.74 -1.29 16.95
CA ASN A 6 -3.73 -0.53 16.22
C ASN A 6 -3.22 0.92 16.11
N PHE A 7 -3.08 1.40 14.88
CA PHE A 7 -2.82 2.78 14.57
C PHE A 7 -4.08 3.39 13.95
N ALA A 8 -4.52 4.54 14.46
CA ALA A 8 -5.65 5.29 13.92
C ALA A 8 -5.23 6.73 13.62
N ASP A 9 -5.63 7.25 12.47
CA ASP A 9 -5.39 8.65 12.10
C ASP A 9 -6.66 9.26 11.52
N GLU A 10 -7.15 10.30 12.20
CA GLU A 10 -8.40 10.98 11.86
C GLU A 10 -8.30 11.82 10.59
N ASN A 11 -7.11 12.31 10.24
CA ASN A 11 -6.93 13.07 8.99
C ASN A 11 -6.90 12.14 7.79
N LEU A 12 -6.36 10.93 7.97
CA LEU A 12 -6.45 9.88 6.97
C LEU A 12 -7.78 9.14 7.00
N LEU A 13 -8.59 9.25 8.04
CA LEU A 13 -9.82 8.47 8.22
C LEU A 13 -9.57 6.95 8.11
N ILE A 14 -8.49 6.47 8.70
CA ILE A 14 -8.18 5.04 8.73
C ILE A 14 -7.81 4.57 10.13
N SER A 15 -8.10 3.31 10.39
CA SER A 15 -7.48 2.48 11.43
C SER A 15 -6.82 1.28 10.76
N ILE A 16 -5.61 0.91 11.19
CA ILE A 16 -4.79 -0.12 10.56
C ILE A 16 -3.99 -0.89 11.64
N LEU A 17 -3.85 -2.20 11.46
CA LEU A 17 -2.99 -3.03 12.30
C LEU A 17 -1.59 -3.12 11.68
N ILE A 18 -0.60 -2.57 12.38
CA ILE A 18 0.80 -2.54 11.95
C ILE A 18 1.64 -3.38 12.93
N PRO A 19 2.72 -4.05 12.49
CA PRO A 19 3.65 -4.69 13.42
C PRO A 19 4.18 -3.71 14.49
N GLN A 20 4.27 -4.16 15.75
CA GLN A 20 4.64 -3.28 16.88
C GLN A 20 6.02 -2.63 16.72
N ASP A 21 6.91 -3.25 15.96
CA ASP A 21 8.28 -2.80 15.76
C ASP A 21 8.46 -1.86 14.56
N TRP A 22 7.36 -1.41 13.94
CA TRP A 22 7.40 -0.43 12.85
C TRP A 22 7.18 0.98 13.36
N GLU A 23 7.87 1.92 12.72
CA GLU A 23 7.83 3.34 13.03
C GLU A 23 6.86 4.06 12.08
N ALA A 24 5.84 4.71 12.64
CA ALA A 24 4.92 5.55 11.90
C ALA A 24 5.47 6.98 11.78
N ASN A 25 5.56 7.49 10.55
CA ASN A 25 6.05 8.83 10.23
C ASN A 25 5.00 9.58 9.42
N LYS A 26 4.40 10.61 10.03
CA LYS A 26 3.43 11.47 9.34
C LYS A 26 4.17 12.45 8.42
N ILE A 27 3.93 12.35 7.13
CA ILE A 27 4.58 13.18 6.10
C ILE A 27 3.73 14.43 5.85
N SER A 28 2.41 14.27 5.80
CA SER A 28 1.43 15.36 5.70
C SER A 28 0.12 14.93 6.38
N PRO A 29 -0.90 15.80 6.47
CA PRO A 29 -2.21 15.40 7.01
C PRO A 29 -2.84 14.23 6.23
N GLN A 30 -2.56 14.11 4.93
CA GLN A 30 -3.11 13.08 4.06
C GLN A 30 -2.11 11.95 3.75
N ASN A 31 -0.99 11.91 4.45
CA ASN A 31 0.13 11.06 4.08
C ASN A 31 0.88 10.51 5.29
N ILE A 32 1.00 9.18 5.37
CA ILE A 32 1.79 8.50 6.38
C ILE A 32 2.67 7.40 5.78
N ARG A 33 3.85 7.22 6.38
CA ARG A 33 4.76 6.11 6.09
C ARG A 33 5.02 5.29 7.34
N PHE A 34 4.84 3.98 7.25
CA PHE A 34 5.28 3.01 8.25
C PHE A 34 6.57 2.35 7.77
N ALA A 35 7.62 2.37 8.58
CA ALA A 35 8.91 1.76 8.25
C ALA A 35 9.26 0.65 9.24
N ALA A 36 9.66 -0.51 8.73
CA ALA A 36 10.22 -1.57 9.54
C ALA A 36 11.61 -1.20 10.08
N LYS A 37 12.12 -2.03 11.00
CA LYS A 37 13.51 -1.94 11.46
C LYS A 37 14.51 -2.09 10.30
N PRO A 38 15.71 -1.51 10.41
CA PRO A 38 16.79 -1.73 9.45
C PRO A 38 17.10 -3.22 9.25
N GLN A 39 17.21 -3.65 7.99
CA GLN A 39 17.59 -5.00 7.62
C GLN A 39 19.11 -5.07 7.43
N LYS A 40 19.82 -5.57 8.43
CA LYS A 40 21.30 -5.67 8.40
C LYS A 40 21.81 -6.49 7.22
N SER A 41 21.05 -7.48 6.78
CA SER A 41 21.36 -8.33 5.63
C SER A 41 21.25 -7.61 4.28
N TYR A 42 20.74 -6.37 4.25
CA TYR A 42 20.55 -5.60 3.04
C TYR A 42 20.86 -4.11 3.28
N ASN A 43 22.12 -3.80 3.59
CA ASN A 43 22.62 -2.42 3.75
C ASN A 43 21.79 -1.52 4.69
N ASN A 44 21.22 -2.11 5.75
CA ASN A 44 20.32 -1.42 6.69
C ASN A 44 19.05 -0.83 6.03
N TYR A 45 18.65 -1.33 4.87
CA TYR A 45 17.41 -0.94 4.21
C TYR A 45 16.21 -1.13 5.14
N ARG A 46 15.26 -0.20 5.06
CA ARG A 46 14.03 -0.23 5.85
C ARG A 46 12.84 -0.44 4.92
N PRO A 47 12.29 -1.66 4.84
CA PRO A 47 11.03 -1.90 4.16
C PRO A 47 9.96 -0.98 4.70
N TYR A 48 9.17 -0.39 3.81
CA TYR A 48 8.17 0.58 4.19
C TYR A 48 6.85 0.35 3.46
N LEU A 49 5.79 0.85 4.10
CA LEU A 49 4.45 0.98 3.56
C LEU A 49 4.05 2.45 3.67
N TYR A 50 3.46 2.98 2.62
CA TYR A 50 3.08 4.36 2.44
C TYR A 50 1.59 4.42 2.13
N ILE A 51 0.86 5.34 2.77
CA ILE A 51 -0.58 5.54 2.54
C ILE A 51 -0.81 7.01 2.25
N LEU A 52 -1.42 7.28 1.10
CA LEU A 52 -1.87 8.60 0.66
C LEU A 52 -3.39 8.60 0.51
N ARG A 53 -4.06 9.50 1.22
CA ARG A 53 -5.46 9.84 0.98
C ARG A 53 -5.55 10.95 -0.06
N LYS A 54 -6.35 10.77 -1.10
CA LYS A 54 -6.66 11.81 -2.09
C LYS A 54 -8.14 11.80 -2.46
N LYS A 55 -8.58 12.87 -3.12
CA LYS A 55 -9.87 12.89 -3.81
C LYS A 55 -9.74 12.02 -5.07
N PRO A 56 -10.72 11.17 -5.38
CA PRO A 56 -10.73 10.45 -6.66
C PRO A 56 -10.98 11.42 -7.83
N ASP A 57 -10.42 11.08 -8.98
CA ASP A 57 -10.56 11.86 -10.22
C ASP A 57 -11.85 11.51 -10.98
N GLY A 58 -12.56 10.46 -10.55
CA GLY A 58 -13.86 10.05 -11.04
C GLY A 58 -14.69 9.34 -9.96
N GLU A 59 -15.80 8.74 -10.35
CA GLU A 59 -16.77 8.18 -9.39
C GLU A 59 -17.29 6.80 -9.82
N GLY A 60 -17.52 5.96 -8.82
CA GLY A 60 -18.15 4.65 -8.98
C GLY A 60 -17.19 3.54 -9.40
N ASN A 61 -17.73 2.32 -9.44
CA ASN A 61 -16.93 1.11 -9.62
C ASN A 61 -16.33 1.01 -11.03
N ILE A 62 -17.04 1.47 -12.06
CA ILE A 62 -16.54 1.48 -13.44
C ILE A 62 -15.27 2.32 -13.52
N TRP A 63 -15.31 3.55 -13.01
CA TRP A 63 -14.14 4.42 -12.94
C TRP A 63 -13.00 3.76 -12.14
N PHE A 64 -13.32 3.16 -10.99
CA PHE A 64 -12.29 2.54 -10.16
C PHE A 64 -11.61 1.35 -10.84
N GLU A 65 -12.37 0.54 -11.58
CA GLU A 65 -11.84 -0.58 -12.36
C GLU A 65 -10.95 -0.12 -13.52
N GLU A 66 -11.38 0.93 -14.24
CA GLU A 66 -10.60 1.57 -15.29
C GLU A 66 -9.30 2.14 -14.73
N PHE A 67 -9.38 2.89 -13.63
CA PHE A 67 -8.21 3.46 -12.95
C PHE A 67 -7.21 2.37 -12.54
N CYS A 68 -7.67 1.26 -11.95
CA CYS A 68 -6.79 0.16 -11.55
C CYS A 68 -6.08 -0.48 -12.74
N ARG A 69 -6.79 -0.63 -13.88
CA ARG A 69 -6.22 -1.19 -15.11
C ARG A 69 -5.20 -0.24 -15.72
N GLU A 70 -5.57 1.02 -15.93
CA GLU A 70 -4.71 2.04 -16.53
C GLU A 70 -3.43 2.25 -15.73
N ASN A 71 -3.54 2.26 -14.40
CA ASN A 71 -2.37 2.36 -13.55
C ASN A 71 -1.44 1.14 -13.73
N LEU A 72 -1.96 -0.08 -13.90
CA LEU A 72 -1.12 -1.25 -14.15
C LEU A 72 -0.42 -1.14 -15.52
N ASP A 73 -1.14 -0.68 -16.55
CA ASP A 73 -0.59 -0.43 -17.88
C ASP A 73 0.53 0.64 -17.81
N GLU A 74 0.33 1.70 -17.03
CA GLU A 74 1.33 2.75 -16.79
C GLU A 74 2.57 2.20 -16.06
N LEU A 75 2.37 1.33 -15.06
CA LEU A 75 3.46 0.67 -14.36
C LEU A 75 4.29 -0.20 -15.31
N GLU A 76 3.65 -0.98 -16.18
CA GLU A 76 4.36 -1.81 -17.17
C GLU A 76 5.22 -0.97 -18.12
N GLN A 77 4.73 0.19 -18.54
CA GLN A 77 5.43 1.07 -19.46
C GLN A 77 6.61 1.81 -18.81
N ASN A 78 6.47 2.22 -17.56
CA ASN A 78 7.43 3.11 -16.90
C ASN A 78 8.41 2.37 -15.99
N CYS A 79 8.11 1.12 -15.61
CA CYS A 79 8.97 0.33 -14.74
C CYS A 79 9.98 -0.49 -15.55
N THR A 80 11.27 -0.19 -15.35
CA THR A 80 12.34 -1.03 -15.90
C THR A 80 12.29 -2.42 -15.28
N GLY A 81 12.33 -3.46 -16.10
CA GLY A 81 12.30 -4.85 -15.63
C GLY A 81 10.96 -5.25 -15.01
N PHE A 82 9.86 -4.60 -15.41
CA PHE A 82 8.53 -4.91 -14.91
C PHE A 82 8.22 -6.41 -15.06
N LYS A 83 7.80 -7.01 -13.95
CA LYS A 83 7.26 -8.38 -13.95
C LYS A 83 6.05 -8.43 -13.06
N TYR A 84 4.89 -8.59 -13.66
CA TYR A 84 3.67 -8.84 -12.93
C TYR A 84 3.73 -10.19 -12.19
N LEU A 85 3.36 -10.21 -10.92
CA LEU A 85 3.35 -11.43 -10.10
C LEU A 85 1.93 -11.87 -9.75
N TYR A 86 1.11 -10.95 -9.25
CA TYR A 86 -0.21 -11.27 -8.68
C TYR A 86 -1.10 -10.03 -8.55
N SER A 87 -2.42 -10.24 -8.61
CA SER A 87 -3.39 -9.28 -8.08
C SER A 87 -4.47 -9.95 -7.26
N ASP A 88 -5.03 -9.17 -6.35
CA ASP A 88 -6.19 -9.51 -5.56
C ASP A 88 -7.24 -8.42 -5.68
N ARG A 89 -8.51 -8.83 -5.80
CA ARG A 89 -9.67 -7.94 -5.69
C ARG A 89 -10.55 -8.47 -4.58
N SER A 90 -10.76 -7.64 -3.57
CA SER A 90 -11.57 -7.98 -2.41
C SER A 90 -12.26 -6.74 -1.87
N SER A 91 -13.17 -6.92 -0.93
CA SER A 91 -13.74 -5.81 -0.17
C SER A 91 -13.15 -5.79 1.23
N LEU A 92 -12.83 -4.60 1.74
CA LEU A 92 -12.49 -4.41 3.13
C LEU A 92 -13.71 -4.70 4.03
N SER A 93 -13.45 -4.92 5.32
CA SER A 93 -14.52 -5.06 6.32
C SER A 93 -15.48 -3.85 6.40
N SER A 94 -15.06 -2.70 5.89
CA SER A 94 -15.86 -1.48 5.74
C SER A 94 -16.65 -1.41 4.42
N PHE A 95 -16.74 -2.51 3.67
CA PHE A 95 -17.38 -2.60 2.34
C PHE A 95 -16.78 -1.71 1.25
N ALA A 96 -15.57 -1.19 1.47
CA ALA A 96 -14.83 -0.46 0.44
C ALA A 96 -14.09 -1.45 -0.47
N ASP A 97 -14.08 -1.16 -1.77
CA ASP A 97 -13.41 -1.98 -2.75
C ASP A 97 -11.89 -1.81 -2.63
N LEU A 98 -11.18 -2.93 -2.59
CA LEU A 98 -9.73 -3.02 -2.48
C LEU A 98 -9.18 -3.75 -3.69
N HIS A 99 -8.27 -3.08 -4.38
CA HIS A 99 -7.42 -3.67 -5.41
C HIS A 99 -6.00 -3.77 -4.89
N ILE A 100 -5.35 -4.92 -5.02
CA ILE A 100 -3.92 -5.11 -4.74
C ILE A 100 -3.25 -5.62 -6.02
N ALA A 101 -2.11 -5.05 -6.38
CA ALA A 101 -1.21 -5.56 -7.40
C ALA A 101 0.19 -5.75 -6.80
N ILE A 102 0.81 -6.89 -7.08
CA ILE A 102 2.18 -7.22 -6.70
C ILE A 102 2.99 -7.47 -7.97
N TYR A 103 4.13 -6.80 -8.07
CA TYR A 103 4.98 -6.82 -9.24
C TYR A 103 6.44 -6.61 -8.85
N GLU A 104 7.36 -7.01 -9.73
CA GLU A 104 8.77 -6.66 -9.61
C GLU A 104 9.08 -5.43 -10.47
N CYS A 105 9.99 -4.60 -9.96
CA CYS A 105 10.49 -3.43 -10.65
C CYS A 105 11.95 -3.17 -10.30
N SER A 106 12.73 -2.70 -11.25
CA SER A 106 14.13 -2.31 -11.03
C SER A 106 14.27 -0.79 -11.11
N PRO A 107 14.35 -0.07 -9.96
CA PRO A 107 14.66 1.36 -9.98
C PRO A 107 16.08 1.63 -10.48
N GLU A 108 16.99 0.67 -10.34
CA GLU A 108 18.35 0.70 -10.86
C GLU A 108 18.68 -0.63 -11.56
N PRO A 109 19.60 -0.67 -12.54
CA PRO A 109 19.87 -1.86 -13.36
C PRO A 109 20.24 -3.13 -12.59
N GLN A 110 20.72 -3.01 -11.34
CA GLN A 110 21.25 -4.11 -10.54
C GLN A 110 20.39 -4.46 -9.32
N GLU A 111 19.32 -3.71 -9.04
CA GLU A 111 18.48 -3.93 -7.87
C GLU A 111 17.03 -4.19 -8.28
N ILE A 112 16.55 -5.41 -8.02
CA ILE A 112 15.15 -5.77 -8.22
C ILE A 112 14.40 -5.60 -6.91
N PHE A 113 13.32 -4.83 -6.94
CA PHE A 113 12.39 -4.67 -5.85
C PHE A 113 11.09 -5.40 -6.15
N THR A 114 10.52 -6.05 -5.14
CA THR A 114 9.14 -6.48 -5.16
C THR A 114 8.29 -5.39 -4.55
N ARG A 115 7.33 -4.90 -5.32
CA ARG A 115 6.40 -3.85 -4.94
C ARG A 115 5.01 -4.42 -4.76
N LEU A 116 4.30 -3.82 -3.81
CA LEU A 116 2.88 -4.02 -3.62
C LEU A 116 2.24 -2.65 -3.71
N GLN A 117 1.28 -2.51 -4.61
CA GLN A 117 0.45 -1.33 -4.70
C GLN A 117 -1.00 -1.71 -4.42
N ALA A 118 -1.65 -0.94 -3.57
CA ALA A 118 -3.05 -1.14 -3.24
C ALA A 118 -3.84 0.15 -3.39
N MET A 119 -5.08 -0.01 -3.83
CA MET A 119 -6.00 1.10 -4.03
C MET A 119 -7.31 0.78 -3.32
N ILE A 120 -7.83 1.77 -2.59
CA ILE A 120 -9.11 1.64 -1.90
C ILE A 120 -10.00 2.79 -2.37
N TYR A 121 -11.12 2.45 -2.99
CA TYR A 121 -12.17 3.41 -3.29
C TYR A 121 -13.26 3.33 -2.22
N HIS A 122 -13.54 4.47 -1.57
CA HIS A 122 -14.54 4.53 -0.50
C HIS A 122 -15.73 5.42 -0.87
N THR A 123 -15.45 6.64 -1.33
CA THR A 123 -16.47 7.63 -1.69
C THR A 123 -15.92 8.55 -2.77
N LYS A 124 -16.78 9.39 -3.37
CA LYS A 124 -16.36 10.48 -4.27
C LYS A 124 -15.39 11.51 -3.67
N HIS A 125 -15.14 11.46 -2.36
CA HIS A 125 -14.19 12.33 -1.66
C HIS A 125 -12.96 11.57 -1.16
N ASN A 126 -13.01 10.24 -1.12
CA ASN A 126 -12.03 9.42 -0.42
C ASN A 126 -11.56 8.27 -1.28
N PHE A 127 -10.32 8.39 -1.72
CA PHE A 127 -9.54 7.36 -2.37
C PHE A 127 -8.21 7.22 -1.64
N TYR A 128 -7.74 5.99 -1.49
CA TYR A 128 -6.45 5.70 -0.88
C TYR A 128 -5.54 5.02 -1.88
N PHE A 129 -4.36 5.61 -2.05
CA PHE A 129 -3.26 5.01 -2.78
C PHE A 129 -2.23 4.53 -1.77
N ILE A 130 -1.90 3.25 -1.83
CA ILE A 130 -1.00 2.60 -0.89
C ILE A 130 0.12 1.97 -1.68
N GLU A 131 1.35 2.23 -1.25
CA GLU A 131 2.54 1.61 -1.85
C GLU A 131 3.39 0.99 -0.77
N ALA A 132 3.92 -0.20 -1.05
CA ALA A 132 4.95 -0.82 -0.26
C ALA A 132 6.01 -1.39 -1.19
N SER A 133 7.26 -1.32 -0.75
CA SER A 133 8.40 -1.76 -1.55
C SER A 133 9.41 -2.45 -0.65
N THR A 134 10.00 -3.52 -1.18
CA THR A 134 11.11 -4.21 -0.54
C THR A 134 12.03 -4.82 -1.59
N PRO A 135 13.33 -4.89 -1.35
CA PRO A 135 14.25 -5.66 -2.18
C PRO A 135 13.76 -7.10 -2.33
N LYS A 136 13.93 -7.67 -3.51
CA LYS A 136 13.51 -9.04 -3.83
C LYS A 136 13.99 -10.10 -2.82
N PRO A 137 15.24 -10.07 -2.31
CA PRO A 137 15.70 -11.02 -1.30
C PRO A 137 14.93 -10.96 0.03
N LEU A 138 14.20 -9.87 0.29
CA LEU A 138 13.40 -9.65 1.49
C LEU A 138 11.89 -9.86 1.25
N ALA A 139 11.47 -10.11 0.01
CA ALA A 139 10.06 -10.12 -0.40
C ALA A 139 9.22 -11.14 0.36
N ASP A 140 9.69 -12.39 0.48
CA ASP A 140 8.98 -13.47 1.20
C ASP A 140 8.69 -13.13 2.66
N THR A 141 9.47 -12.23 3.26
CA THR A 141 9.27 -11.77 4.64
C THR A 141 8.33 -10.58 4.75
N PHE A 142 8.41 -9.62 3.81
CA PHE A 142 7.77 -8.32 3.96
C PHE A 142 6.49 -8.16 3.14
N ILE A 143 6.38 -8.76 1.95
CA ILE A 143 5.15 -8.70 1.14
C ILE A 143 3.94 -9.23 1.93
N PRO A 144 3.98 -10.40 2.59
CA PRO A 144 2.85 -10.87 3.38
C PRO A 144 2.50 -9.94 4.55
N LYS A 145 3.48 -9.23 5.13
CA LYS A 145 3.23 -8.26 6.20
C LYS A 145 2.55 -7.00 5.68
N PHE A 146 2.94 -6.52 4.50
CA PHE A 146 2.28 -5.40 3.83
C PHE A 146 0.83 -5.75 3.50
N GLU A 147 0.59 -6.92 2.88
CA GLU A 147 -0.78 -7.38 2.58
C GLU A 147 -1.64 -7.48 3.84
N GLN A 148 -1.11 -8.06 4.92
CA GLN A 148 -1.82 -8.17 6.19
C GLN A 148 -2.16 -6.81 6.80
N ALA A 149 -1.25 -5.84 6.70
CA ALA A 149 -1.52 -4.47 7.15
C ALA A 149 -2.63 -3.83 6.31
N ILE A 150 -2.55 -3.93 4.98
CA ILE A 150 -3.54 -3.34 4.06
C ILE A 150 -4.92 -3.96 4.25
N LYS A 151 -5.00 -5.29 4.29
CA LYS A 151 -6.27 -6.01 4.52
C LYS A 151 -6.85 -5.77 5.93
N SER A 152 -6.07 -5.22 6.86
CA SER A 152 -6.55 -4.83 8.19
C SER A 152 -7.12 -3.42 8.25
N ILE A 153 -7.02 -2.64 7.16
CA ILE A 153 -7.53 -1.27 7.12
C ILE A 153 -9.04 -1.26 7.38
N ARG A 154 -9.43 -0.35 8.26
CA ARG A 154 -10.81 0.04 8.52
C ARG A 154 -10.93 1.52 8.22
N LEU A 155 -11.95 1.87 7.44
CA LEU A 155 -12.23 3.27 7.13
C LEU A 155 -13.05 3.88 8.27
N LEU A 156 -12.62 5.05 8.74
CA LEU A 156 -13.27 5.81 9.78
C LEU A 156 -14.27 6.79 9.15
N PRO A 157 -15.39 7.10 9.83
CA PRO A 157 -16.34 8.09 9.35
C PRO A 157 -15.74 9.49 9.37
N GLU A 158 -16.14 10.32 8.41
CA GLU A 158 -15.88 11.76 8.47
C GLU A 158 -16.63 12.38 9.64
N ARG A 159 -15.96 13.23 10.42
CA ARG A 159 -16.66 14.03 11.44
C ARG A 159 -17.33 15.20 10.72
N SER A 160 -18.66 15.16 10.71
CA SER A 160 -19.55 16.24 10.26
C SER A 160 -19.40 17.51 11.08
#